data_AF-A0A7S2AC96-F1
#
_entry.id   AF-A0A7S2AC96-F1
#
_cell.length_a   1.000
_cell.length_b   1.000
_cell.length_c   1.000
_cell.angle_alpha   90.00
_cell.angle_beta   90.00
_cell.angle_gamma   90.00
#
_symmetry.space_group_name_H-M   'P 1'
#
loop_
_entity.id
_entity.type
_entity.pdbx_description
1 polymer ?
#
loop_
_entity_poly.entity_id
_entity_poly.type
_entity_poly.pdbx_seq_one_letter_code
_entity_poly.pdbx_strand_id
1 'polypeptide(L)'
;MELPPAVAAWLRKWWQALRKDHSVLGIVSAEEKEKEGKALAFTATERCLCLGMSVACTWISVYSQHWVRKERKELLSIPKGLEYYFDSGLCALASGFLNLVIGKSLVKMILKKDWDQKDGARGIVSSTASSWAAILSFGALAHAINVFLEKPWEVARPLLLKWADSSVLTVAVVEPAQIGASVLVGMS
;
A
#
# COMPACT_ATOMS: atom_id res chain seq x y z
N MET A 1 34.49 2.58 -5.89
CA MET A 1 34.25 2.80 -4.45
C MET A 1 33.53 1.56 -3.95
N GLU A 2 34.20 0.71 -3.16
CA GLU A 2 33.57 -0.51 -2.63
C GLU A 2 32.70 -0.16 -1.43
N LEU A 3 31.48 -0.71 -1.40
CA LEU A 3 30.57 -0.51 -0.28
C LEU A 3 31.08 -1.28 0.95
N PRO A 4 30.93 -0.73 2.17
CA PRO A 4 31.23 -1.47 3.39
C PRO A 4 30.50 -2.82 3.42
N PRO A 5 31.12 -3.92 3.91
CA PRO A 5 30.51 -5.25 3.89
C PRO A 5 29.14 -5.32 4.55
N ALA A 6 28.95 -4.58 5.65
CA ALA A 6 27.67 -4.47 6.35
C ALA A 6 26.57 -3.80 5.49
N VAL A 7 26.92 -2.75 4.76
CA VAL A 7 26.01 -2.05 3.83
C VAL A 7 25.65 -2.96 2.66
N ALA A 8 26.62 -3.67 2.10
CA ALA A 8 26.38 -4.63 1.01
C ALA A 8 25.52 -5.83 1.45
N ALA A 9 25.65 -6.29 2.70
CA ALA A 9 24.81 -7.35 3.26
C ALA A 9 23.38 -6.86 3.51
N TRP A 10 23.22 -5.66 4.07
CA TRP A 10 21.92 -5.05 4.28
C TRP A 10 21.20 -4.80 2.96
N LEU A 11 21.86 -4.21 1.96
CA LEU A 11 21.28 -3.97 0.63
C LEU A 11 20.76 -5.26 -0.02
N ARG A 12 21.50 -6.37 0.12
CA ARG A 12 21.05 -7.68 -0.37
C ARG A 12 19.78 -8.15 0.32
N LYS A 13 19.72 -8.07 1.66
CA LYS A 13 18.52 -8.43 2.43
C LYS A 13 17.34 -7.53 2.09
N TRP A 14 17.58 -6.22 1.99
CA TRP A 14 16.57 -5.23 1.61
C TRP A 14 16.03 -5.50 0.21
N TRP A 15 16.88 -5.77 -0.77
CA TRP A 15 16.45 -6.10 -2.14
C TRP A 15 15.63 -7.39 -2.20
N GLN A 16 16.01 -8.41 -1.45
CA GLN A 16 15.23 -9.64 -1.33
C GLN A 16 13.86 -9.39 -0.69
N ALA A 17 13.82 -8.58 0.37
CA ALA A 17 12.58 -8.18 1.02
C ALA A 17 11.70 -7.33 0.07
N LEU A 18 12.28 -6.42 -0.72
CA LEU A 18 11.54 -5.65 -1.73
C LEU A 18 10.87 -6.58 -2.76
N ARG A 19 11.61 -7.51 -3.36
CA ARG A 19 11.04 -8.48 -4.31
C ARG A 19 9.94 -9.33 -3.71
N LYS A 20 10.01 -9.60 -2.41
CA LYS A 20 8.99 -10.39 -1.71
C LYS A 20 7.77 -9.54 -1.34
N ASP A 21 8.00 -8.36 -0.79
CA ASP A 21 7.01 -7.66 0.03
C ASP A 21 6.50 -6.35 -0.55
N HIS A 22 7.21 -5.73 -1.47
CA HIS A 22 6.75 -4.52 -2.15
C HIS A 22 5.51 -4.79 -3.01
N SER A 23 4.55 -3.86 -3.07
CA SER A 23 3.26 -4.09 -3.74
C SER A 23 3.42 -4.43 -5.23
N VAL A 24 4.25 -3.68 -5.97
CA VAL A 24 4.46 -3.89 -7.42
C VAL A 24 5.52 -4.97 -7.70
N LEU A 25 6.76 -4.80 -7.22
CA LEU A 25 7.83 -5.79 -7.42
C LEU A 25 7.45 -7.19 -6.93
N GLY A 26 6.60 -7.26 -5.91
CA GLY A 26 6.04 -8.51 -5.44
C GLY A 26 5.17 -9.22 -6.47
N ILE A 27 4.32 -8.52 -7.22
CA ILE A 27 3.48 -9.12 -8.27
C ILE A 27 4.38 -9.69 -9.36
N VAL A 28 5.32 -8.88 -9.87
CA VAL A 28 6.27 -9.30 -10.93
C VAL A 28 7.07 -10.54 -10.49
N SER A 29 7.60 -10.52 -9.27
CA SER A 29 8.37 -11.63 -8.72
C SER A 29 7.53 -12.90 -8.49
N ALA A 30 6.21 -12.77 -8.32
CA ALA A 30 5.31 -13.91 -8.21
C ALA A 30 4.99 -14.51 -9.58
N GLU A 31 4.70 -13.67 -10.58
CA GLU A 31 4.46 -14.11 -11.96
C GLU A 31 5.68 -14.86 -12.55
N GLU A 32 6.89 -14.36 -12.30
CA GLU A 32 8.12 -15.04 -12.74
C GLU A 32 8.26 -16.44 -12.11
N LYS A 33 7.99 -16.55 -10.81
CA LYS A 33 8.10 -17.82 -10.08
C LYS A 33 6.99 -18.81 -10.41
N GLU A 34 5.80 -18.31 -10.76
CA GLU A 34 4.68 -19.12 -11.24
C GLU A 34 5.04 -19.76 -12.58
N LYS A 35 5.65 -19.00 -13.50
CA LYS A 35 6.19 -19.54 -14.76
C LYS A 35 7.29 -20.59 -14.55
N GLU A 36 8.05 -20.50 -13.46
CA GLU A 36 9.09 -21.47 -13.08
C GLU A 36 8.55 -22.67 -12.27
N GLY A 37 7.24 -22.75 -11.99
CA GLY A 37 6.63 -23.83 -11.22
C GLY A 37 7.04 -23.87 -9.75
N LYS A 38 7.52 -22.76 -9.18
CA LYS A 38 7.96 -22.69 -7.78
C LYS A 38 6.78 -22.44 -6.85
N ALA A 39 6.79 -23.08 -5.68
CA ALA A 39 5.79 -22.84 -4.65
C ALA A 39 5.84 -21.38 -4.17
N LEU A 40 4.68 -20.73 -4.16
CA LEU A 40 4.49 -19.33 -3.79
C LEU A 40 3.70 -19.22 -2.48
N ALA A 41 4.09 -18.25 -1.65
CA ALA A 41 3.33 -17.89 -0.45
C ALA A 41 2.06 -17.06 -0.78
N PHE A 42 2.08 -16.36 -1.92
CA PHE A 42 0.94 -15.58 -2.44
C PHE A 42 0.95 -15.63 -3.96
N THR A 43 -0.23 -15.84 -4.53
CA THR A 43 -0.51 -15.75 -5.98
C THR A 43 -0.38 -14.31 -6.48
N ALA A 44 -0.24 -14.13 -7.80
CA ALA A 44 -0.25 -12.81 -8.41
C ALA A 44 -1.57 -12.07 -8.09
N THR A 45 -2.71 -12.76 -8.12
CA THR A 45 -4.04 -12.19 -7.81
C THR A 45 -4.14 -11.65 -6.38
N GLU A 46 -3.69 -12.40 -5.38
CA GLU A 46 -3.69 -11.95 -3.97
C GLU A 46 -2.76 -10.74 -3.78
N ARG A 47 -1.66 -10.68 -4.53
CA ARG A 47 -0.75 -9.53 -4.52
C ARG A 47 -1.37 -8.30 -5.22
N CYS A 48 -2.17 -8.49 -6.26
CA CYS A 48 -2.96 -7.42 -6.86
C CYS A 48 -4.01 -6.86 -5.89
N LEU A 49 -4.69 -7.73 -5.11
CA LEU A 49 -5.59 -7.28 -4.05
C LEU A 49 -4.85 -6.46 -2.98
N CYS A 50 -3.65 -6.90 -2.58
CA CYS A 50 -2.80 -6.14 -1.66
C CYS A 50 -2.40 -4.76 -2.22
N LEU A 51 -2.12 -4.66 -3.52
CA LEU A 51 -1.86 -3.38 -4.18
C LEU A 51 -3.11 -2.50 -4.17
N GLY A 52 -4.27 -3.08 -4.51
CA GLY A 52 -5.58 -2.41 -4.44
C GLY A 52 -5.85 -1.83 -3.05
N MET A 53 -5.55 -2.57 -1.99
CA MET A 53 -5.68 -2.08 -0.62
C MET A 53 -4.76 -0.89 -0.34
N SER A 54 -3.52 -0.92 -0.85
CA SER A 54 -2.57 0.18 -0.65
C SER A 54 -3.06 1.47 -1.33
N VAL A 55 -3.58 1.35 -2.54
CA VAL A 55 -4.21 2.44 -3.28
C VAL A 55 -5.49 2.94 -2.59
N ALA A 56 -6.30 2.04 -2.04
CA ALA A 56 -7.50 2.36 -1.28
C ALA A 56 -7.20 3.06 0.05
N CYS A 57 -6.19 2.61 0.80
CA CYS A 57 -5.72 3.29 2.02
C CYS A 57 -5.23 4.71 1.69
N THR A 58 -4.60 4.88 0.53
CA THR A 58 -4.17 6.21 0.05
C THR A 58 -5.37 7.09 -0.25
N TRP A 59 -6.41 6.56 -0.90
CA TRP A 59 -7.66 7.28 -1.13
C TRP A 59 -8.30 7.71 0.20
N ILE A 60 -8.44 6.79 1.16
CA ILE A 60 -9.01 7.07 2.48
C ILE A 60 -8.22 8.17 3.19
N SER A 61 -6.88 8.13 3.14
CA SER A 61 -6.02 9.16 3.72
C SER A 61 -6.25 10.54 3.10
N VAL A 62 -6.19 10.63 1.77
CA VAL A 62 -6.39 11.89 1.03
C VAL A 62 -7.79 12.43 1.29
N TYR A 63 -8.80 11.57 1.17
CA TYR A 63 -10.18 11.98 1.41
C TYR A 63 -10.39 12.45 2.84
N SER A 64 -9.91 11.72 3.86
CA SER A 64 -10.08 12.12 5.26
C SER A 64 -9.39 13.44 5.57
N GLN A 65 -8.16 13.63 5.10
CA GLN A 65 -7.37 14.85 5.34
C GLN A 65 -7.99 16.09 4.69
N HIS A 66 -8.55 15.96 3.50
CA HIS A 66 -9.17 17.09 2.78
C HIS A 66 -10.67 17.24 3.05
N TRP A 67 -11.37 16.19 3.49
CA TRP A 67 -12.76 16.25 3.93
C TRP A 67 -12.90 16.89 5.31
N VAL A 68 -12.08 16.50 6.29
CA VAL A 68 -12.08 17.11 7.64
C VAL A 68 -11.71 18.60 7.57
N ARG A 69 -10.94 19.03 6.56
CA ARG A 69 -10.67 20.45 6.29
C ARG A 69 -11.88 21.21 5.72
N LYS A 70 -12.87 20.55 5.09
CA LYS A 70 -14.10 21.21 4.58
C LYS A 70 -14.96 21.82 5.67
N GLU A 71 -15.04 21.22 6.86
CA GLU A 71 -15.80 21.80 7.98
C GLU A 71 -15.10 23.06 8.55
N ARG A 72 -13.81 23.25 8.27
CA ARG A 72 -13.04 24.44 8.64
C ARG A 72 -12.88 25.39 7.44
N LYS A 73 -14.00 25.92 6.95
CA LYS A 73 -14.14 27.18 6.19
C LYS A 73 -13.47 27.37 4.82
N GLU A 74 -12.57 26.51 4.32
CA GLU A 74 -12.08 26.63 2.93
C GLU A 74 -11.94 25.27 2.23
N LEU A 75 -12.78 25.06 1.20
CA LEU A 75 -12.95 23.81 0.46
C LEU A 75 -11.78 23.41 -0.46
N LEU A 76 -10.74 24.26 -0.58
CA LEU A 76 -9.71 24.18 -1.61
C LEU A 76 -8.31 24.60 -1.13
N SER A 77 -8.01 24.51 0.16
CA SER A 77 -6.63 24.68 0.63
C SER A 77 -5.81 23.39 0.42
N ILE A 78 -5.88 22.82 -0.79
CA ILE A 78 -4.77 21.98 -1.24
C ILE A 78 -3.61 22.94 -1.43
N PRO A 79 -2.55 22.82 -0.62
CA PRO A 79 -1.44 23.76 -0.70
C PRO A 79 -0.84 23.74 -2.12
N LYS A 80 -0.31 24.87 -2.56
CA LYS A 80 0.37 25.01 -3.87
C LYS A 80 1.89 25.05 -3.65
N GLY A 81 2.67 24.68 -4.66
CA GLY A 81 4.14 24.74 -4.59
C GLY A 81 4.74 23.65 -3.68
N LEU A 82 5.75 23.99 -2.88
CA LEU A 82 6.46 23.02 -2.02
C LEU A 82 5.56 22.38 -0.96
N GLU A 83 4.61 23.15 -0.43
CA GLU A 83 3.65 22.66 0.56
C GLU A 83 2.74 21.56 0.00
N TYR A 84 2.46 21.56 -1.32
CA TYR A 84 1.73 20.49 -2.00
C TYR A 84 2.44 19.15 -1.82
N TYR A 85 3.74 19.12 -2.10
CA TYR A 85 4.55 17.91 -2.03
C TYR A 85 4.72 17.42 -0.59
N PHE A 86 4.88 18.35 0.36
CA PHE A 86 4.93 18.02 1.78
C PHE A 86 3.62 17.38 2.26
N ASP A 87 2.47 17.97 1.91
CA ASP A 87 1.15 17.45 2.24
C ASP A 87 0.89 16.09 1.53
N SER A 88 1.41 15.87 0.32
CA SER A 88 1.36 14.56 -0.35
C SER A 88 2.22 13.52 0.36
N GLY A 89 3.39 13.92 0.87
CA GLY A 89 4.22 13.08 1.72
C GLY A 89 3.52 12.67 3.01
N LEU A 90 2.82 13.60 3.66
CA LEU A 90 2.01 13.30 4.85
C LEU A 90 0.86 12.33 4.55
N CYS A 91 0.12 12.53 3.45
CA CYS A 91 -0.90 11.59 2.98
C CYS A 91 -0.30 10.20 2.71
N ALA A 92 0.89 10.13 2.12
CA ALA A 92 1.57 8.86 1.86
C ALA A 92 2.01 8.17 3.16
N LEU A 93 2.48 8.93 4.17
CA LEU A 93 2.82 8.38 5.49
C LEU A 93 1.59 7.88 6.25
N ALA A 94 0.50 8.65 6.24
CA ALA A 94 -0.78 8.25 6.84
C ALA A 94 -1.39 7.02 6.13
N SER A 95 -1.31 6.97 4.79
CA SER A 95 -1.61 5.77 4.02
C SER A 95 -0.74 4.58 4.43
N GLY A 96 0.57 4.80 4.60
CA GLY A 96 1.50 3.79 5.10
C GLY A 96 1.10 3.25 6.49
N PHE A 97 0.61 4.11 7.38
CA PHE A 97 0.09 3.71 8.69
C PHE A 97 -1.23 2.93 8.58
N LEU A 98 -2.18 3.38 7.77
CA LEU A 98 -3.43 2.64 7.50
C LEU A 98 -3.13 1.27 6.89
N ASN A 99 -2.14 1.19 6.00
CA ASN A 99 -1.67 -0.06 5.42
C ASN A 99 -1.10 -1.04 6.46
N LEU A 100 -0.50 -0.52 7.54
CA LEU A 100 -0.02 -1.32 8.66
C LEU A 100 -1.18 -1.82 9.53
N VAL A 101 -2.15 -0.97 9.85
CA VAL A 101 -3.20 -1.26 10.85
C VAL A 101 -4.36 -2.05 10.27
N ILE A 102 -4.86 -1.68 9.08
CA ILE A 102 -6.06 -2.27 8.47
C ILE A 102 -5.84 -2.78 7.04
N GLY A 103 -4.66 -2.50 6.48
CA GLY A 103 -4.37 -2.74 5.07
C GLY A 103 -3.54 -3.98 4.80
N LYS A 104 -2.70 -3.88 3.76
CA LYS A 104 -1.88 -4.96 3.22
C LYS A 104 -1.04 -5.69 4.26
N SER A 105 -0.45 -4.97 5.23
CA SER A 105 0.47 -5.60 6.19
C SER A 105 -0.27 -6.46 7.21
N LEU A 106 -1.50 -6.07 7.60
CA LEU A 106 -2.37 -6.90 8.44
C LEU A 106 -2.76 -8.18 7.69
N VAL A 107 -3.21 -8.05 6.45
CA VAL A 107 -3.58 -9.18 5.60
C VAL A 107 -2.40 -10.13 5.41
N LYS A 108 -1.20 -9.61 5.12
CA LYS A 108 0.02 -10.41 5.04
C LYS A 108 0.41 -11.09 6.34
N MET A 109 0.27 -10.41 7.48
CA MET A 109 0.59 -10.97 8.79
C MET A 109 -0.36 -12.13 9.12
N ILE A 110 -1.65 -11.94 8.89
CA ILE A 110 -2.68 -12.97 9.09
C ILE A 110 -2.43 -14.16 8.17
N LEU A 111 -2.18 -13.91 6.89
CA LEU A 111 -1.95 -14.97 5.89
C LEU A 111 -0.62 -15.70 6.10
N LYS A 112 0.46 -15.01 6.49
CA LYS A 112 1.75 -15.65 6.84
C LYS A 112 1.59 -16.56 8.05
N LYS A 113 0.86 -16.10 9.08
CA LYS A 113 0.58 -16.90 10.29
C LYS A 113 -0.27 -18.14 9.97
N ASP A 114 -1.25 -18.01 9.08
CA ASP A 114 -2.09 -19.11 8.61
C ASP A 114 -1.31 -20.10 7.71
N TRP A 115 -0.33 -19.62 6.95
CA TRP A 115 0.55 -20.46 6.13
C TRP A 115 1.55 -21.29 6.96
N ASP A 116 2.04 -20.73 8.06
CA ASP A 116 2.99 -21.41 8.95
C ASP A 116 2.30 -22.44 9.87
N GLN A 117 0.98 -22.35 10.08
CA GLN A 117 0.19 -23.32 10.83
C GLN A 117 -0.37 -24.41 9.89
N LYS A 118 0.26 -25.58 9.88
CA LYS A 118 -0.05 -26.69 8.96
C LYS A 118 -1.41 -27.39 9.16
N ASP A 119 -2.20 -27.05 10.18
CA ASP A 119 -3.42 -27.80 10.54
C ASP A 119 -4.71 -26.94 10.55
N GLY A 120 -5.66 -27.30 9.69
CA GLY A 120 -7.11 -27.17 9.95
C GLY A 120 -7.86 -25.91 9.47
N ALA A 121 -7.37 -24.69 9.70
CA ALA A 121 -8.16 -23.46 9.51
C ALA A 121 -7.91 -22.68 8.20
N ARG A 122 -7.02 -23.22 7.36
CA ARG A 122 -6.34 -22.58 6.21
C ARG A 122 -7.24 -21.93 5.15
N GLY A 123 -8.50 -22.35 5.03
CA GLY A 123 -9.44 -21.83 4.03
C GLY A 123 -10.20 -20.59 4.49
N ILE A 124 -10.63 -20.56 5.75
CA ILE A 124 -11.58 -19.55 6.24
C ILE A 124 -10.85 -18.23 6.53
N VAL A 125 -9.69 -18.31 7.16
CA VAL A 125 -8.88 -17.12 7.50
C VAL A 125 -8.36 -16.46 6.21
N SER A 126 -7.86 -17.27 5.27
CA SER A 126 -7.41 -16.77 3.97
C SER A 126 -8.54 -16.16 3.13
N SER A 127 -9.70 -16.83 3.10
CA SER A 127 -10.90 -16.29 2.42
C SER A 127 -11.37 -14.98 3.05
N THR A 128 -11.37 -14.89 4.39
CA THR A 128 -11.77 -13.67 5.10
C THR A 128 -10.80 -12.52 4.85
N ALA A 129 -9.49 -12.78 4.88
CA ALA A 129 -8.46 -11.77 4.60
C ALA A 129 -8.53 -11.27 3.15
N SER A 130 -8.77 -12.17 2.19
CA SER A 130 -8.97 -11.83 0.78
C SER A 130 -10.28 -11.06 0.55
N SER A 131 -11.34 -11.44 1.25
CA SER A 131 -12.64 -10.74 1.20
C SER A 131 -12.53 -9.34 1.79
N TRP A 132 -11.80 -9.18 2.90
CA TRP A 132 -11.49 -7.87 3.47
C TRP A 132 -10.69 -7.01 2.49
N ALA A 133 -9.66 -7.59 1.86
CA ALA A 133 -8.87 -6.90 0.85
C ALA A 133 -9.73 -6.43 -0.33
N ALA A 134 -10.65 -7.28 -0.79
CA ALA A 134 -11.60 -6.95 -1.84
C ALA A 134 -12.56 -5.84 -1.40
N ILE A 135 -13.22 -5.97 -0.24
CA ILE A 135 -14.16 -4.97 0.28
C ILE A 135 -13.48 -3.61 0.43
N LEU A 136 -12.28 -3.56 1.02
CA LEU A 136 -11.57 -2.30 1.23
C LEU A 136 -11.13 -1.68 -0.11
N SER A 137 -10.63 -2.50 -1.05
CA SER A 137 -10.19 -2.02 -2.37
C SER A 137 -11.36 -1.51 -3.21
N PHE A 138 -12.39 -2.34 -3.40
CA PHE A 138 -13.54 -2.00 -4.24
C PHE A 138 -14.47 -1.00 -3.58
N GLY A 139 -14.63 -1.03 -2.26
CA GLY A 139 -15.43 -0.06 -1.51
C GLY A 139 -14.82 1.35 -1.60
N ALA A 140 -13.50 1.47 -1.41
CA ALA A 140 -12.81 2.75 -1.58
C ALA A 140 -12.87 3.25 -3.03
N LEU A 141 -12.73 2.35 -4.01
CA LEU A 141 -12.84 2.69 -5.43
C LEU A 141 -14.26 3.17 -5.79
N ALA A 142 -15.30 2.45 -5.34
CA ALA A 142 -16.69 2.83 -5.55
C ALA A 142 -16.98 4.20 -4.92
N HIS A 143 -16.47 4.45 -3.71
CA HIS A 143 -16.57 5.75 -3.06
C HIS A 143 -15.84 6.85 -3.86
N ALA A 144 -14.63 6.58 -4.36
CA ALA A 144 -13.89 7.54 -5.18
C ALA A 144 -14.65 7.89 -6.47
N ILE A 145 -15.18 6.88 -7.16
CA ILE A 145 -16.03 7.07 -8.35
C ILE A 145 -17.24 7.93 -8.00
N ASN A 146 -17.96 7.63 -6.91
CA ASN A 146 -19.12 8.40 -6.51
C ASN A 146 -18.78 9.88 -6.23
N VAL A 147 -17.67 10.13 -5.53
CA VAL A 147 -17.16 11.49 -5.29
C VAL A 147 -16.85 12.22 -6.60
N PHE A 148 -16.26 11.54 -7.59
CA PHE A 148 -15.94 12.16 -8.87
C PHE A 148 -17.16 12.40 -9.77
N LEU A 149 -18.24 11.63 -9.59
CA LEU A 149 -19.50 11.85 -10.31
C LEU A 149 -20.37 12.95 -9.68
N GLU A 150 -20.38 13.03 -8.35
CA GLU A 150 -21.23 13.99 -7.63
C GLU A 150 -20.64 15.40 -7.50
N LYS A 151 -19.31 15.54 -7.58
CA LYS A 151 -18.64 16.82 -7.33
C LYS A 151 -18.24 17.51 -8.65
N PRO A 152 -18.30 18.86 -8.69
CA PRO A 152 -17.75 19.63 -9.80
C PRO A 152 -16.30 19.26 -10.07
N TRP A 153 -15.89 19.32 -11.33
CA TRP A 153 -14.56 18.90 -11.78
C TRP A 153 -13.43 19.70 -11.10
N GLU A 154 -13.69 20.95 -10.74
CA GLU A 154 -12.78 21.85 -10.02
C GLU A 154 -12.41 21.31 -8.63
N VAL A 155 -13.27 20.49 -8.03
CA VAL A 155 -13.05 19.84 -6.73
C VAL A 155 -12.54 18.42 -6.91
N ALA A 156 -13.07 17.68 -7.89
CA ALA A 156 -12.68 16.30 -8.16
C ALA A 156 -11.24 16.18 -8.68
N ARG A 157 -10.83 17.06 -9.61
CA ARG A 157 -9.52 16.99 -10.27
C ARG A 157 -8.35 17.14 -9.29
N PRO A 158 -8.32 18.14 -8.38
CA PRO A 158 -7.23 18.25 -7.40
C PRO A 158 -7.14 17.04 -6.46
N LEU A 159 -8.27 16.46 -6.06
CA LEU A 159 -8.30 15.25 -5.22
C LEU A 159 -7.76 14.04 -5.98
N LEU A 160 -8.12 13.88 -7.26
CA LEU A 160 -7.60 12.83 -8.12
C LEU A 160 -6.08 12.93 -8.30
N LEU A 161 -5.57 14.12 -8.61
CA LEU A 161 -4.13 14.37 -8.74
C LEU A 161 -3.40 14.08 -7.43
N LYS A 162 -3.95 14.55 -6.30
CA LYS A 162 -3.39 14.30 -4.97
C LYS A 162 -3.34 12.82 -4.64
N TRP A 163 -4.41 12.09 -4.95
CA TRP A 163 -4.50 10.65 -4.76
C TRP A 163 -3.49 9.90 -5.63
N ALA A 164 -3.34 10.29 -6.90
CA ALA A 164 -2.33 9.72 -7.81
C ALA A 164 -0.91 9.98 -7.29
N ASP A 165 -0.56 11.22 -6.97
CA ASP A 165 0.77 11.60 -6.46
C ASP A 165 1.09 10.89 -5.13
N SER A 166 0.13 10.85 -4.21
CA SER A 166 0.29 10.17 -2.92
C SER A 166 0.42 8.65 -3.10
N SER A 167 -0.25 8.07 -4.10
CA SER A 167 -0.15 6.63 -4.41
C SER A 167 1.23 6.31 -4.97
N VAL A 168 1.74 7.15 -5.88
CA VAL A 168 3.10 7.03 -6.41
C VAL A 168 4.13 7.17 -5.29
N LEU A 169 4.01 8.16 -4.41
CA LEU A 169 4.91 8.32 -3.26
C LEU A 169 4.84 7.14 -2.29
N THR A 170 3.63 6.61 -2.07
CA THR A 170 3.43 5.43 -1.21
C THR A 170 4.19 4.24 -1.78
N VAL A 171 4.02 3.95 -3.07
CA VAL A 171 4.67 2.79 -3.72
C VAL A 171 6.16 3.02 -3.92
N ALA A 172 6.59 4.19 -4.40
CA ALA A 172 7.97 4.42 -4.81
C ALA A 172 8.92 4.79 -3.65
N VAL A 173 8.38 5.32 -2.53
CA VAL A 173 9.20 5.84 -1.43
C VAL A 173 8.82 5.21 -0.11
N VAL A 174 7.56 5.32 0.31
CA VAL A 174 7.13 4.91 1.66
C VAL A 174 7.25 3.39 1.83
N GLU A 175 6.73 2.60 0.90
CA GLU A 175 6.82 1.14 0.95
C GLU A 175 8.28 0.65 0.97
N PRO A 176 9.17 1.10 0.05
CA PRO A 176 10.58 0.72 0.10
C PRO A 176 11.29 1.10 1.40
N ALA A 177 11.00 2.29 1.94
CA ALA A 177 11.57 2.76 3.19
C ALA A 177 11.07 1.93 4.38
N GLN A 178 9.77 1.62 4.44
CA GLN A 178 9.19 0.74 5.47
C GLN A 178 9.79 -0.67 5.43
N ILE A 179 10.00 -1.23 4.24
CA ILE A 179 10.67 -2.53 4.07
C ILE A 179 12.16 -2.43 4.47
N GLY A 180 12.83 -1.34 4.12
CA GLY A 180 14.21 -1.09 4.57
C GLY A 180 14.32 -1.03 6.10
N ALA A 181 13.39 -0.33 6.74
CA ALA A 181 13.30 -0.25 8.19
C ALA A 181 13.04 -1.62 8.81
N SER A 182 12.09 -2.41 8.29
CA SER A 182 11.80 -3.74 8.83
C SER A 182 12.98 -4.71 8.73
N VAL A 183 13.79 -4.59 7.68
CA VAL A 183 15.05 -5.36 7.53
C VAL A 183 16.10 -4.92 8.55
N LEU A 184 16.19 -3.63 8.89
CA LEU A 184 17.11 -3.14 9.92
C LEU A 184 16.76 -3.65 11.32
N VAL A 185 15.47 -3.70 11.66
CA VAL A 185 14.99 -4.20 12.97
C VAL A 185 14.81 -5.73 13.01
N GLY A 186 15.11 -6.45 11.93
CA GLY A 186 15.05 -7.91 11.88
C GLY A 186 13.63 -8.49 11.85
N MET A 187 12.65 -7.74 11.34
CA MET A 187 11.24 -8.14 11.29
C MET A 187 10.80 -8.75 9.95
N SER A 188 11.70 -8.89 8.96
CA SER A 188 11.41 -9.34 7.59
C SER A 188 11.50 -10.86 7.37
#